data_AF-A0A367M4P7-F1
#
_entry.id   AF-A0A367M4P7-F1
#
_cell.length_a   1.000
_cell.length_b   1.000
_cell.length_c   1.000
_cell.angle_alpha   90.00
_cell.angle_beta   90.00
_cell.angle_gamma   90.00
#
_symmetry.space_group_name_H-M   'P 1'
#
loop_
_entity.id
_entity.type
_entity.pdbx_description
1 polymer ?
#
loop_
_entity_poly.entity_id
_entity_poly.type
_entity_poly.pdbx_seq_one_letter_code
_entity_poly.pdbx_strand_id
1 'polypeptide(L)'
;PGAEIKERLIPVNMLYLSQGISDALTVEGFYQLEWDQTVIDNCGTFFSTTDVVADGCERMVYAGSDFDPNPANGYRYLPRAGDRDARDSGQWGLALRWYAAELNDTEFGLYAMNYHSRNPYYSVIAGNGLATSDPVTGRSTGYYFIDYPEDIRLYGLSFQTNIGSTSVAGELSYRPNMPLQINSTDMSIAAIYPTTLFGNPIYDSGFATPRAGEVINGYVRKPVTQAQVTVTQFFDRVLAADRLTVVGEVGYNHLSGVDGDDLRYGRDAIYGIGELPNNALCTGALNVANPQECNSHGFYTRNSWGYRLRGILEYPNVFAGVNLKPNLAWSHDVEGYGPNFSEGAKAVSVGLDADYQNTYTASISYTDFFGGNYNPINDRDFLAVSFGVNF
;
A
#
# COMPACT_ATOMS: atom_id res chain seq x y z
N PRO A 1 -9.99 2.14 -11.68
CA PRO A 1 -10.92 1.10 -11.15
C PRO A 1 -11.87 0.62 -12.26
N GLY A 2 -11.94 -0.70 -12.47
CA GLY A 2 -12.50 -1.33 -13.69
C GLY A 2 -11.46 -1.96 -14.60
N ALA A 3 -10.18 -1.71 -14.31
CA ALA A 3 -9.04 -2.37 -14.92
C ALA A 3 -8.92 -3.80 -14.38
N GLU A 4 -8.76 -4.79 -15.25
CA GLU A 4 -8.38 -6.14 -14.81
C GLU A 4 -7.07 -6.05 -13.99
N ILE A 5 -6.86 -6.96 -13.03
CA ILE A 5 -5.58 -7.03 -12.28
C ILE A 5 -4.37 -7.08 -13.24
N LYS A 6 -4.57 -7.63 -14.45
CA LYS A 6 -3.58 -7.66 -15.53
C LYS A 6 -3.18 -6.30 -16.10
N GLU A 7 -4.03 -5.28 -16.04
CA GLU A 7 -3.75 -3.94 -16.58
C GLU A 7 -2.89 -3.09 -15.63
N ARG A 8 -2.85 -3.43 -14.33
CA ARG A 8 -1.96 -2.80 -13.34
C ARG A 8 -0.63 -3.51 -13.16
N LEU A 9 -0.50 -4.74 -13.66
CA LEU A 9 0.72 -5.53 -13.56
C LEU A 9 1.49 -5.41 -14.86
N ILE A 10 2.62 -4.70 -14.84
CA ILE A 10 3.54 -4.73 -15.98
C ILE A 10 4.16 -6.13 -16.05
N PRO A 11 3.96 -6.87 -17.17
CA PRO A 11 4.58 -8.16 -17.34
C PRO A 11 6.10 -7.98 -17.44
N VAL A 12 6.83 -8.77 -16.67
CA VAL A 12 8.30 -8.77 -16.68
C VAL A 12 8.81 -10.12 -17.16
N ASN A 13 9.96 -10.11 -17.81
CA ASN A 13 10.61 -11.32 -18.28
C ASN A 13 11.08 -12.18 -17.08
N MET A 14 10.73 -13.47 -17.08
CA MET A 14 11.17 -14.41 -16.05
C MET A 14 11.36 -15.83 -16.58
N LEU A 15 12.27 -16.56 -15.93
CA LEU A 15 12.40 -17.99 -16.05
C LEU A 15 11.63 -18.64 -14.90
N TYR A 16 10.81 -19.64 -15.21
CA TYR A 16 10.05 -20.40 -14.23
C TYR A 16 10.22 -21.90 -14.48
N LEU A 17 10.40 -22.65 -13.39
CA LEU A 17 10.50 -24.10 -13.38
C LEU A 17 9.59 -24.67 -12.29
N SER A 18 8.84 -25.71 -12.63
CA SER A 18 8.05 -26.50 -11.69
C SER A 18 8.30 -27.98 -11.94
N GLN A 19 8.54 -28.73 -10.85
CA GLN A 19 8.81 -30.15 -10.90
C GLN A 19 8.11 -30.86 -9.74
N GLY A 20 7.22 -31.80 -10.08
CA GLY A 20 6.71 -32.77 -9.11
C GLY A 20 7.82 -33.76 -8.74
N ILE A 21 8.19 -33.80 -7.46
CA ILE A 21 9.17 -34.75 -6.91
C ILE A 21 8.48 -36.08 -6.57
N SER A 22 7.22 -36.02 -6.16
CA SER A 22 6.33 -37.17 -5.93
C SER A 22 4.88 -36.76 -6.15
N ASP A 23 3.95 -37.69 -5.97
CA ASP A 23 2.49 -37.41 -6.04
C ASP A 23 2.02 -36.38 -5.00
N ALA A 24 2.81 -36.16 -3.94
CA ALA A 24 2.49 -35.29 -2.83
C ALA A 24 3.40 -34.05 -2.72
N LEU A 25 4.49 -33.97 -3.49
CA LEU A 25 5.52 -32.95 -3.31
C LEU A 25 5.89 -32.29 -4.63
N THR A 26 5.76 -30.97 -4.70
CA THR A 26 6.16 -30.16 -5.85
C THR A 26 7.16 -29.09 -5.42
N VAL A 27 8.20 -28.91 -6.22
CA VAL A 27 9.18 -27.83 -6.06
C VAL A 27 9.02 -26.87 -7.24
N GLU A 28 9.00 -25.58 -6.94
CA GLU A 28 8.95 -24.51 -7.93
C GLU A 28 10.09 -23.53 -7.70
N GLY A 29 10.57 -22.92 -8.78
CA GLY A 29 11.57 -21.87 -8.73
C GLY A 29 11.38 -20.88 -9.86
N PHE A 30 11.68 -19.61 -9.58
CA PHE A 30 11.74 -18.57 -10.60
C PHE A 30 12.99 -17.72 -10.47
N TYR A 31 13.40 -17.13 -11.60
CA TYR A 31 14.38 -16.07 -11.67
C TYR A 31 13.85 -14.97 -12.60
N GLN A 32 13.71 -13.77 -12.07
CA GLN A 32 13.22 -12.62 -12.83
C GLN A 32 14.40 -11.92 -13.51
N LEU A 33 14.25 -11.61 -14.80
CA LEU A 33 15.31 -11.12 -15.68
C LEU A 33 15.28 -9.59 -15.85
N GLU A 34 14.18 -8.96 -15.47
CA GLU A 34 13.91 -7.53 -15.66
C GLU A 34 13.10 -7.02 -14.47
N TRP A 35 13.43 -5.83 -13.99
CA TRP A 35 12.65 -5.13 -12.96
C TRP A 35 11.80 -4.03 -13.59
N ASP A 36 10.60 -3.85 -13.05
CA ASP A 36 9.76 -2.71 -13.41
C ASP A 36 8.98 -2.21 -12.19
N GLN A 37 8.78 -0.89 -12.14
CA GLN A 37 8.06 -0.20 -11.07
C GLN A 37 6.55 -0.43 -11.15
N THR A 38 5.87 -0.29 -10.02
CA THR A 38 4.41 -0.25 -10.00
C THR A 38 3.92 1.06 -10.62
N VAL A 39 3.02 0.98 -11.61
CA VAL A 39 2.33 2.17 -12.12
C VAL A 39 1.31 2.64 -11.08
N ILE A 40 1.53 3.82 -10.54
CA ILE A 40 0.62 4.48 -9.60
C ILE A 40 -0.29 5.48 -10.30
N ASP A 41 -1.37 5.86 -9.64
CA ASP A 41 -2.28 6.88 -10.17
C ASP A 41 -1.53 8.22 -10.34
N ASN A 42 -1.74 8.89 -11.49
CA ASN A 42 -0.99 10.10 -11.85
C ASN A 42 -1.39 11.30 -10.96
N CYS A 43 -0.52 12.31 -10.83
CA CYS A 43 -0.82 13.51 -10.02
C CYS A 43 -2.09 14.21 -10.48
N GLY A 44 -2.85 14.72 -9.51
CA GLY A 44 -4.12 15.42 -9.70
C GLY A 44 -5.30 14.55 -10.13
N THR A 45 -5.13 13.22 -10.20
CA THR A 45 -6.24 12.31 -10.50
C THR A 45 -7.06 11.98 -9.25
N PHE A 46 -8.35 11.66 -9.41
CA PHE A 46 -9.27 11.42 -8.30
C PHE A 46 -8.80 10.32 -7.33
N PHE A 47 -8.13 9.28 -7.85
CA PHE A 47 -7.65 8.16 -7.03
C PHE A 47 -6.21 8.32 -6.56
N SER A 48 -5.47 9.34 -6.99
CA SER A 48 -4.12 9.58 -6.49
C SER A 48 -4.16 10.08 -5.05
N THR A 49 -3.49 9.40 -4.13
CA THR A 49 -3.30 9.87 -2.75
C THR A 49 -2.07 10.76 -2.61
N THR A 50 -1.25 10.89 -3.67
CA THR A 50 0.00 11.66 -3.62
C THR A 50 0.37 12.23 -4.99
N ASP A 51 0.78 13.50 -5.02
CA ASP A 51 1.09 14.21 -6.26
C ASP A 51 2.59 14.34 -6.55
N VAL A 52 3.44 13.57 -5.86
CA VAL A 52 4.91 13.74 -5.94
C VAL A 52 5.65 12.50 -6.43
N VAL A 53 4.96 11.37 -6.57
CA VAL A 53 5.62 10.08 -6.83
C VAL A 53 5.51 9.65 -8.28
N ALA A 54 4.37 9.90 -8.94
CA ALA A 54 4.13 9.40 -10.29
C ALA A 54 5.04 10.10 -11.32
N ASP A 55 5.36 9.42 -12.41
CA ASP A 55 6.20 9.97 -13.47
C ASP A 55 5.59 11.25 -14.06
N GLY A 56 6.40 12.29 -14.24
CA GLY A 56 5.95 13.62 -14.70
C GLY A 56 5.44 14.52 -13.57
N CYS A 57 5.35 14.03 -12.35
CA CYS A 57 5.08 14.83 -11.15
C CYS A 57 6.41 15.27 -10.54
N GLU A 58 6.86 16.47 -10.94
CA GLU A 58 8.24 16.96 -10.75
C GLU A 58 8.42 17.94 -9.58
N ARG A 59 7.36 18.22 -8.83
CA ARG A 59 7.36 19.26 -7.79
C ARG A 59 6.47 18.90 -6.62
N MET A 60 6.98 19.17 -5.42
CA MET A 60 6.20 19.18 -4.18
C MET A 60 6.08 20.62 -3.67
N VAL A 61 4.89 21.19 -3.72
CA VAL A 61 4.65 22.58 -3.26
C VAL A 61 4.56 22.61 -1.74
N TYR A 62 5.37 23.47 -1.11
CA TYR A 62 5.36 23.64 0.36
C TYR A 62 4.97 25.06 0.80
N ALA A 63 4.85 26.01 -0.13
CA ALA A 63 4.25 27.32 0.13
C ALA A 63 3.60 27.89 -1.15
N GLY A 64 2.49 28.62 -1.00
CA GLY A 64 1.71 29.13 -2.13
C GLY A 64 0.80 28.06 -2.77
N SER A 65 0.43 28.25 -4.04
CA SER A 65 -0.51 27.37 -4.75
C SER A 65 -0.04 27.07 -6.17
N ASP A 66 -0.24 25.85 -6.64
CA ASP A 66 -0.01 25.50 -8.05
C ASP A 66 -0.98 26.18 -9.03
N PHE A 67 -2.09 26.74 -8.54
CA PHE A 67 -3.00 27.57 -9.36
C PHE A 67 -2.46 28.97 -9.61
N ASP A 68 -1.54 29.46 -8.76
CA ASP A 68 -0.82 30.72 -8.93
C ASP A 68 0.67 30.50 -8.60
N PRO A 69 1.44 29.91 -9.54
CA PRO A 69 2.84 29.54 -9.32
C PRO A 69 3.78 30.75 -9.40
N ASN A 70 3.42 31.85 -8.75
CA ASN A 70 4.16 33.10 -8.73
C ASN A 70 5.02 33.21 -7.46
N PRO A 71 6.37 33.17 -7.58
CA PRO A 71 7.26 33.25 -6.42
C PRO A 71 7.16 34.58 -5.66
N ALA A 72 6.72 35.66 -6.32
CA ALA A 72 6.44 36.94 -5.66
C ALA A 72 5.24 36.86 -4.70
N ASN A 73 4.30 35.94 -4.95
CA ASN A 73 3.14 35.67 -4.10
C ASN A 73 3.43 34.57 -3.06
N GLY A 74 4.69 34.17 -2.89
CA GLY A 74 5.12 33.18 -1.91
C GLY A 74 5.14 31.74 -2.42
N TYR A 75 4.96 31.50 -3.72
CA TYR A 75 5.06 30.15 -4.29
C TYR A 75 6.46 29.56 -4.10
N ARG A 76 6.53 28.39 -3.47
CA ARG A 76 7.76 27.64 -3.24
C ARG A 76 7.52 26.14 -3.37
N TYR A 77 8.47 25.45 -3.98
CA TYR A 77 8.38 24.00 -4.19
C TYR A 77 9.74 23.31 -4.03
N LEU A 78 9.70 22.05 -3.60
CA LEU A 78 10.82 21.13 -3.59
C LEU A 78 10.85 20.41 -4.95
N PRO A 79 11.89 20.59 -5.78
CA PRO A 79 12.00 19.90 -7.07
C PRO A 79 12.31 18.40 -6.91
N ARG A 80 11.85 17.59 -7.88
CA ARG A 80 12.29 16.20 -8.06
C ARG A 80 13.67 16.15 -8.71
N ALA A 81 14.52 15.27 -8.22
CA ALA A 81 15.74 14.81 -8.87
C ALA A 81 15.49 13.45 -9.55
N GLY A 82 16.42 12.99 -10.38
CA GLY A 82 16.26 11.70 -11.06
C GLY A 82 16.06 10.54 -10.10
N ASP A 83 15.12 9.66 -10.45
CA ASP A 83 14.80 8.48 -9.65
C ASP A 83 15.93 7.44 -9.66
N ARG A 84 15.84 6.51 -8.72
CA ARG A 84 16.79 5.41 -8.54
C ARG A 84 16.07 4.09 -8.66
N ASP A 85 16.03 3.61 -9.90
CA ASP A 85 15.49 2.30 -10.26
C ASP A 85 16.30 1.18 -9.60
N ALA A 86 15.61 0.07 -9.32
CA ALA A 86 16.28 -1.15 -8.90
C ALA A 86 16.90 -1.85 -10.12
N ARG A 87 17.99 -2.57 -9.89
CA ARG A 87 18.62 -3.40 -10.91
C ARG A 87 17.71 -4.53 -11.39
N ASP A 88 17.94 -5.02 -12.60
CA ASP A 88 17.18 -6.15 -13.13
C ASP A 88 17.48 -7.49 -12.44
N SER A 89 18.72 -7.66 -11.96
CA SER A 89 19.25 -8.94 -11.49
C SER A 89 19.06 -9.20 -9.99
N GLY A 90 19.06 -10.47 -9.59
CA GLY A 90 19.07 -10.87 -8.18
C GLY A 90 17.68 -11.11 -7.60
N GLN A 91 16.66 -11.11 -8.45
CA GLN A 91 15.28 -11.40 -8.08
C GLN A 91 14.95 -12.87 -8.36
N TRP A 92 14.66 -13.64 -7.31
CA TRP A 92 14.41 -15.07 -7.41
C TRP A 92 13.46 -15.53 -6.31
N GLY A 93 12.84 -16.68 -6.52
CA GLY A 93 12.05 -17.35 -5.49
C GLY A 93 12.03 -18.85 -5.65
N LEU A 94 11.83 -19.53 -4.53
CA LEU A 94 11.67 -20.97 -4.42
C LEU A 94 10.39 -21.25 -3.63
N ALA A 95 9.64 -22.26 -4.05
CA ALA A 95 8.49 -22.76 -3.34
C ALA A 95 8.55 -24.28 -3.21
N LEU A 96 8.11 -24.78 -2.06
CA LEU A 96 7.81 -26.19 -1.82
C LEU A 96 6.33 -26.31 -1.52
N ARG A 97 5.61 -27.11 -2.31
CA ARG A 97 4.21 -27.46 -2.07
C ARG A 97 4.11 -28.91 -1.64
N TRP A 98 3.45 -29.14 -0.52
CA TRP A 98 3.26 -30.46 0.05
C TRP A 98 1.78 -30.73 0.28
N TYR A 99 1.25 -31.73 -0.43
CA TYR A 99 -0.09 -32.26 -0.24
C TYR A 99 -0.07 -33.39 0.81
N ALA A 100 -0.80 -33.21 1.90
CA ALA A 100 -0.86 -34.14 3.03
C ALA A 100 -2.25 -34.77 3.12
N ALA A 101 -2.45 -35.90 2.44
CA ALA A 101 -3.71 -36.65 2.44
C ALA A 101 -4.14 -37.08 3.86
N GLU A 102 -3.18 -37.48 4.70
CA GLU A 102 -3.40 -37.92 6.08
C GLU A 102 -3.87 -36.80 7.01
N LEU A 103 -3.64 -35.54 6.61
CA LEU A 103 -4.06 -34.35 7.33
C LEU A 103 -5.32 -33.77 6.69
N ASN A 104 -6.27 -34.61 6.31
CA ASN A 104 -7.54 -34.18 5.72
C ASN A 104 -7.32 -33.38 4.43
N ASP A 105 -6.53 -33.96 3.52
CA ASP A 105 -6.23 -33.38 2.20
C ASP A 105 -5.69 -31.95 2.26
N THR A 106 -4.86 -31.65 3.27
CA THR A 106 -4.31 -30.31 3.49
C THR A 106 -3.13 -30.06 2.57
N GLU A 107 -3.11 -28.91 1.89
CA GLU A 107 -1.94 -28.44 1.15
C GLU A 107 -1.14 -27.45 2.02
N PHE A 108 0.17 -27.65 2.10
CA PHE A 108 1.11 -26.73 2.72
C PHE A 108 2.03 -26.11 1.67
N GLY A 109 2.37 -24.84 1.86
CA GLY A 109 3.35 -24.11 1.04
C GLY A 109 4.47 -23.56 1.91
N LEU A 110 5.72 -23.70 1.47
CA LEU A 110 6.89 -23.02 2.02
C LEU A 110 7.50 -22.16 0.92
N TYR A 111 7.81 -20.90 1.22
CA TYR A 111 8.32 -19.94 0.25
C TYR A 111 9.58 -19.26 0.76
N ALA A 112 10.54 -19.05 -0.13
CA ALA A 112 11.70 -18.20 0.10
C ALA A 112 11.98 -17.37 -1.16
N MET A 113 12.11 -16.05 -1.01
CA MET A 113 12.36 -15.16 -2.14
C MET A 113 13.28 -14.01 -1.77
N ASN A 114 14.00 -13.51 -2.78
CA ASN A 114 14.67 -12.22 -2.77
C ASN A 114 14.11 -11.41 -3.93
N TYR A 115 13.58 -10.22 -3.66
CA TYR A 115 12.98 -9.35 -4.68
C TYR A 115 13.39 -7.91 -4.45
N HIS A 116 13.12 -7.03 -5.42
CA HIS A 116 13.31 -5.60 -5.27
C HIS A 116 11.95 -4.93 -5.15
N SER A 117 11.87 -3.85 -4.37
CA SER A 117 10.61 -3.13 -4.24
C SER A 117 10.16 -2.66 -5.61
N ARG A 118 8.91 -2.94 -5.97
CA ARG A 118 8.23 -2.25 -7.07
C ARG A 118 7.46 -1.02 -6.58
N ASN A 119 7.32 -0.89 -5.26
CA ASN A 119 6.70 0.26 -4.65
C ASN A 119 7.76 1.38 -4.48
N PRO A 120 7.38 2.62 -4.79
CA PRO A 120 8.26 3.78 -4.67
C PRO A 120 8.50 4.14 -3.19
N TYR A 121 9.72 4.59 -2.90
CA TYR A 121 10.08 5.21 -1.63
C TYR A 121 10.50 6.66 -1.86
N TYR A 122 10.09 7.54 -0.95
CA TYR A 122 10.33 8.98 -1.04
C TYR A 122 11.57 9.35 -0.22
N SER A 123 12.65 9.70 -0.91
CA SER A 123 13.92 10.11 -0.34
C SER A 123 14.24 11.56 -0.69
N VAL A 124 15.19 12.18 0.02
CA VAL A 124 15.49 13.61 -0.19
C VAL A 124 16.98 13.92 -0.22
N ILE A 125 17.30 15.10 -0.75
CA ILE A 125 18.62 15.72 -0.71
C ILE A 125 18.47 17.04 0.04
N ALA A 126 19.24 17.21 1.11
CA ALA A 126 19.19 18.40 1.95
C ALA A 126 19.59 19.67 1.17
N GLY A 127 18.78 20.74 1.33
CA GLY A 127 19.02 22.03 0.69
C GLY A 127 20.17 22.83 1.29
N ASN A 128 20.38 24.04 0.77
CA ASN A 128 21.39 24.98 1.25
C ASN A 128 20.76 25.98 2.23
N GLY A 129 20.90 25.77 3.54
CA GLY A 129 20.35 26.69 4.54
C GLY A 129 18.82 26.61 4.68
N LEU A 130 18.24 27.49 5.49
CA LEU A 130 16.84 27.39 5.94
C LEU A 130 15.86 27.98 4.92
N ALA A 131 15.01 27.14 4.32
CA ALA A 131 14.01 27.52 3.31
C ALA A 131 14.58 28.32 2.12
N THR A 132 15.86 28.12 1.81
CA THR A 132 16.50 28.82 0.71
C THR A 132 15.95 28.32 -0.62
N SER A 133 15.47 29.27 -1.41
CA SER A 133 14.83 29.04 -2.69
C SER A 133 15.23 30.12 -3.69
N ASP A 134 15.19 29.76 -4.97
CA ASP A 134 15.38 30.68 -6.08
C ASP A 134 14.27 31.74 -6.07
N PRO A 135 14.59 33.05 -6.02
CA PRO A 135 13.58 34.10 -5.93
C PRO A 135 12.79 34.30 -7.24
N VAL A 136 13.28 33.80 -8.37
CA VAL A 136 12.65 33.93 -9.69
C VAL A 136 11.71 32.76 -9.97
N THR A 137 12.08 31.55 -9.55
CA THR A 137 11.31 30.33 -9.84
C THR A 137 10.57 29.79 -8.63
N GLY A 138 10.96 30.16 -7.40
CA GLY A 138 10.44 29.58 -6.16
C GLY A 138 11.03 28.19 -5.84
N ARG A 139 11.96 27.70 -6.66
CA ARG A 139 12.56 26.38 -6.53
C ARG A 139 13.45 26.30 -5.28
N SER A 140 13.18 25.34 -4.39
CA SER A 140 14.05 25.02 -3.25
C SER A 140 15.45 24.63 -3.71
N THR A 141 16.42 24.84 -2.82
CA THR A 141 17.79 24.34 -3.02
C THR A 141 17.96 22.86 -2.65
N GLY A 142 17.00 22.27 -1.93
CA GLY A 142 16.90 20.83 -1.70
C GLY A 142 16.14 20.13 -2.82
N TYR A 143 16.15 18.80 -2.81
CA TYR A 143 15.44 17.97 -3.79
C TYR A 143 14.77 16.78 -3.10
N TYR A 144 13.76 16.20 -3.73
CA TYR A 144 13.33 14.82 -3.44
C TYR A 144 13.65 13.91 -4.62
N PHE A 145 13.68 12.60 -4.42
CA PHE A 145 13.78 11.61 -5.49
C PHE A 145 13.08 10.33 -5.05
N ILE A 146 12.67 9.52 -6.02
CA ILE A 146 12.06 8.22 -5.74
C ILE A 146 13.13 7.13 -5.82
N ASP A 147 13.14 6.24 -4.84
CA ASP A 147 14.02 5.08 -4.82
C ASP A 147 13.27 3.76 -4.66
N TYR A 148 13.84 2.69 -5.23
CA TYR A 148 13.27 1.35 -5.22
C TYR A 148 14.21 0.38 -4.50
N PRO A 149 14.02 0.14 -3.18
CA PRO A 149 14.98 -0.61 -2.39
C PRO A 149 15.13 -2.06 -2.86
N GLU A 150 16.38 -2.46 -3.10
CA GLU A 150 16.73 -3.80 -3.57
C GLU A 150 16.78 -4.86 -2.45
N ASP A 151 16.98 -6.13 -2.83
CA ASP A 151 17.32 -7.26 -1.94
C ASP A 151 16.42 -7.44 -0.70
N ILE A 152 15.11 -7.32 -0.88
CA ILE A 152 14.11 -7.64 0.13
C ILE A 152 13.93 -9.14 0.18
N ARG A 153 14.19 -9.73 1.36
CA ARG A 153 14.01 -11.16 1.59
C ARG A 153 12.64 -11.42 2.19
N LEU A 154 12.00 -12.50 1.78
CA LEU A 154 10.72 -12.95 2.34
C LEU A 154 10.73 -14.48 2.49
N TYR A 155 10.29 -14.92 3.66
CA TYR A 155 10.04 -16.32 3.98
C TYR A 155 8.56 -16.49 4.30
N GLY A 156 7.90 -17.44 3.64
CA GLY A 156 6.45 -17.64 3.73
C GLY A 156 6.10 -19.06 4.12
N LEU A 157 5.00 -19.21 4.85
CA LEU A 157 4.32 -20.46 5.12
C LEU A 157 2.86 -20.29 4.73
N SER A 158 2.25 -21.26 4.07
CA SER A 158 0.82 -21.29 3.82
C SER A 158 0.23 -22.67 4.11
N PHE A 159 -1.05 -22.71 4.43
CA PHE A 159 -1.82 -23.95 4.42
C PHE A 159 -3.22 -23.72 3.84
N GLN A 160 -3.82 -24.77 3.30
CA GLN A 160 -5.22 -24.79 2.88
C GLN A 160 -5.82 -26.15 3.20
N THR A 161 -6.98 -26.16 3.85
CA THR A 161 -7.69 -27.37 4.29
C THR A 161 -9.21 -27.18 4.26
N ASN A 162 -9.98 -28.26 4.38
CA ASN A 162 -11.44 -28.23 4.44
C ASN A 162 -11.95 -28.83 5.76
N ILE A 163 -12.54 -28.02 6.63
CA ILE A 163 -13.17 -28.51 7.87
C ILE A 163 -14.67 -28.69 7.59
N GLY A 164 -15.08 -29.93 7.28
CA GLY A 164 -16.44 -30.20 6.84
C GLY A 164 -16.72 -29.54 5.49
N SER A 165 -17.68 -28.61 5.43
CA SER A 165 -17.98 -27.82 4.23
C SER A 165 -17.28 -26.45 4.20
N THR A 166 -16.47 -26.14 5.22
CA THR A 166 -15.74 -24.88 5.35
C THR A 166 -14.34 -25.04 4.79
N SER A 167 -13.95 -24.20 3.83
CA SER A 167 -12.55 -24.09 3.41
C SER A 167 -11.83 -23.08 4.30
N VAL A 168 -10.67 -23.46 4.83
CA VAL A 168 -9.83 -22.62 5.67
C VAL A 168 -8.44 -22.56 5.06
N ALA A 169 -7.94 -21.36 4.82
CA ALA A 169 -6.59 -21.10 4.35
C ALA A 169 -5.89 -20.12 5.29
N GLY A 170 -4.58 -20.24 5.43
CA GLY A 170 -3.78 -19.30 6.20
C GLY A 170 -2.41 -19.08 5.57
N GLU A 171 -1.87 -17.89 5.79
CA GLU A 171 -0.53 -17.50 5.36
C GLU A 171 0.20 -16.76 6.49
N LEU A 172 1.49 -17.04 6.63
CA LEU A 172 2.43 -16.30 7.46
C LEU A 172 3.63 -15.91 6.59
N SER A 173 3.91 -14.61 6.45
CA SER A 173 5.11 -14.13 5.78
C SER A 173 5.99 -13.33 6.74
N TYR A 174 7.30 -13.50 6.61
CA TYR A 174 8.31 -12.80 7.39
C TYR A 174 9.36 -12.19 6.47
N ARG A 175 9.55 -10.88 6.59
CA ARG A 175 10.54 -10.09 5.86
C ARG A 175 11.54 -9.54 6.88
N PRO A 176 12.77 -10.10 6.99
CA PRO A 176 13.74 -9.63 7.98
C PRO A 176 14.28 -8.22 7.69
N ASN A 177 14.13 -7.71 6.46
CA ASN A 177 14.71 -6.44 6.02
C ASN A 177 13.75 -5.63 5.13
N MET A 178 12.47 -5.59 5.49
CA MET A 178 11.46 -4.80 4.80
C MET A 178 11.80 -3.30 4.93
N PRO A 179 11.91 -2.55 3.82
CA PRO A 179 12.03 -1.10 3.88
C PRO A 179 10.72 -0.48 4.38
N LEU A 180 10.79 0.28 5.47
CA LEU A 180 9.66 1.06 5.99
C LEU A 180 9.89 2.54 5.68
N GLN A 181 8.95 3.14 4.96
CA GLN A 181 8.98 4.54 4.59
C GLN A 181 8.90 5.43 5.83
N ILE A 182 9.92 6.25 6.05
CA ILE A 182 9.91 7.34 7.02
C ILE A 182 8.89 8.36 6.53
N ASN A 183 8.17 9.02 7.44
CA ASN A 183 7.15 10.00 7.10
C ASN A 183 7.69 11.02 6.07
N SER A 184 7.02 11.14 4.93
CA SER A 184 7.47 11.95 3.81
C SER A 184 7.46 13.44 4.12
N THR A 185 6.60 13.90 5.02
CA THR A 185 6.58 15.29 5.49
C THR A 185 7.82 15.60 6.34
N ASP A 186 8.23 14.71 7.24
CA ASP A 186 9.46 14.86 8.03
C ASP A 186 10.70 14.90 7.14
N MET A 187 10.76 14.00 6.14
CA MET A 187 11.80 13.99 5.11
C MET A 187 11.82 15.30 4.32
N SER A 188 10.66 15.78 3.87
CA SER A 188 10.55 17.03 3.10
C SER A 188 10.98 18.25 3.91
N ILE A 189 10.56 18.33 5.19
CA ILE A 189 10.97 19.41 6.08
C ILE A 189 12.47 19.33 6.36
N ALA A 190 13.05 18.13 6.50
CA ALA A 190 14.50 17.99 6.64
C ALA A 190 15.24 18.53 5.40
N ALA A 191 14.72 18.27 4.20
CA ALA A 191 15.28 18.79 2.96
C ALA A 191 15.21 20.32 2.85
N ILE A 192 14.07 20.91 3.25
CA ILE A 192 13.81 22.36 3.15
C ILE A 192 14.49 23.14 4.28
N TYR A 193 14.56 22.56 5.47
CA TYR A 193 15.12 23.17 6.68
C TYR A 193 16.20 22.23 7.27
N PRO A 194 17.39 22.15 6.66
CA PRO A 194 18.49 21.32 7.15
C PRO A 194 19.06 21.89 8.45
N THR A 195 18.40 21.62 9.58
CA THR A 195 18.76 22.12 10.90
C THR A 195 18.13 21.30 12.04
N THR A 196 18.76 21.35 13.21
CA THR A 196 18.23 20.78 14.46
C THR A 196 17.43 21.79 15.29
N LEU A 197 17.34 23.07 14.87
CA LEU A 197 16.75 24.14 15.69
C LEU A 197 15.27 23.96 16.05
N PHE A 198 14.54 23.16 15.27
CA PHE A 198 13.08 23.00 15.37
C PHE A 198 12.65 21.61 15.84
N GLY A 199 13.61 20.73 16.09
CA GLY A 199 13.39 19.38 16.57
C GLY A 199 12.78 18.42 15.56
N ASN A 200 13.21 18.48 14.29
CA ASN A 200 12.75 17.53 13.28
C ASN A 200 13.31 16.12 13.60
N PRO A 201 12.46 15.08 13.69
CA PRO A 201 12.85 13.70 13.96
C PRO A 201 14.03 13.17 13.13
N ILE A 202 14.15 13.59 11.86
CA ILE A 202 15.23 13.14 10.97
C ILE A 202 16.62 13.51 11.50
N TYR A 203 16.77 14.70 12.07
CA TYR A 203 18.05 15.19 12.57
C TYR A 203 18.22 14.95 14.07
N ASP A 204 17.15 15.06 14.85
CA ASP A 204 17.20 14.88 16.31
C ASP A 204 17.50 13.44 16.71
N SER A 205 16.99 12.45 15.95
CA SER A 205 17.33 11.04 16.13
C SER A 205 18.78 10.71 15.75
N GLY A 206 19.48 11.63 15.07
CA GLY A 206 20.80 11.38 14.49
C GLY A 206 20.77 10.51 13.22
N PHE A 207 19.59 10.25 12.63
CA PHE A 207 19.48 9.48 11.38
C PHE A 207 20.21 10.13 10.20
N ALA A 208 20.20 11.46 10.13
CA ALA A 208 20.98 12.24 9.17
C ALA A 208 21.68 13.41 9.85
N THR A 209 22.64 14.04 9.15
CA THR A 209 23.19 15.32 9.59
C THR A 209 22.65 16.48 8.74
N PRO A 210 22.43 17.68 9.32
CA PRO A 210 21.93 18.82 8.58
C PRO A 210 23.03 19.45 7.71
N ARG A 211 23.48 18.71 6.69
CA ARG A 211 24.51 19.15 5.74
C ARG A 211 23.92 19.32 4.36
N ALA A 212 24.18 20.47 3.75
CA ALA A 212 23.70 20.73 2.41
C ALA A 212 24.24 19.71 1.40
N GLY A 213 23.36 19.24 0.51
CA GLY A 213 23.65 18.21 -0.48
C GLY A 213 23.71 16.78 0.08
N GLU A 214 23.50 16.58 1.39
CA GLU A 214 23.43 15.24 1.97
C GLU A 214 22.21 14.49 1.44
N VAL A 215 22.43 13.27 0.94
CA VAL A 215 21.37 12.34 0.57
C VAL A 215 20.83 11.70 1.84
N ILE A 216 19.53 11.83 2.07
CA ILE A 216 18.83 11.23 3.20
C ILE A 216 17.87 10.18 2.64
N ASN A 217 18.19 8.90 2.88
CA ASN A 217 17.36 7.79 2.42
C ASN A 217 16.03 7.78 3.20
N GLY A 218 14.93 7.65 2.48
CA GLY A 218 13.56 7.76 2.96
C GLY A 218 13.02 6.57 3.73
N TYR A 219 13.85 5.56 4.01
CA TYR A 219 13.39 4.32 4.62
C TYR A 219 14.40 3.72 5.59
N VAL A 220 13.88 2.94 6.53
CA VAL A 220 14.69 2.08 7.40
C VAL A 220 14.26 0.63 7.20
N ARG A 221 15.23 -0.27 7.05
CA ARG A 221 14.94 -1.70 6.93
C ARG A 221 14.66 -2.28 8.32
N LYS A 222 13.46 -2.82 8.49
CA LYS A 222 13.00 -3.43 9.75
C LYS A 222 12.45 -4.83 9.49
N PRO A 223 12.48 -5.73 10.49
CA PRO A 223 11.76 -6.99 10.41
C PRO A 223 10.25 -6.77 10.42
N VAL A 224 9.53 -7.44 9.53
CA VAL A 224 8.06 -7.38 9.42
C VAL A 224 7.50 -8.79 9.32
N THR A 225 6.51 -9.10 10.14
CA THR A 225 5.72 -10.34 10.07
C THR A 225 4.30 -9.99 9.68
N GLN A 226 3.73 -10.73 8.72
CA GLN A 226 2.33 -10.59 8.32
C GLN A 226 1.67 -11.96 8.40
N ALA A 227 0.47 -12.02 8.95
CA ALA A 227 -0.30 -13.25 9.04
C ALA A 227 -1.73 -12.99 8.56
N GLN A 228 -2.32 -13.96 7.89
CA GLN A 228 -3.73 -13.90 7.52
C GLN A 228 -4.38 -15.28 7.58
N VAL A 229 -5.67 -15.29 7.88
CA VAL A 229 -6.51 -16.49 7.81
C VAL A 229 -7.78 -16.13 7.04
N THR A 230 -8.07 -16.94 6.03
CA THR A 230 -9.27 -16.85 5.21
C THR A 230 -10.16 -18.05 5.46
N VAL A 231 -11.45 -17.80 5.61
CA VAL A 231 -12.50 -18.81 5.77
C VAL A 231 -13.53 -18.61 4.67
N THR A 232 -13.82 -19.66 3.92
CA THR A 232 -14.88 -19.67 2.91
C THR A 232 -15.92 -20.72 3.27
N GLN A 233 -17.18 -20.29 3.35
CA GLN A 233 -18.31 -21.15 3.66
C GLN A 233 -19.40 -21.02 2.59
N PHE A 234 -19.98 -22.16 2.24
CA PHE A 234 -21.14 -22.25 1.36
C PHE A 234 -22.40 -22.59 2.15
N PHE A 235 -23.48 -21.88 1.86
CA PHE A 235 -24.81 -22.18 2.36
C PHE A 235 -25.74 -22.36 1.17
N ASP A 236 -26.26 -23.56 0.98
CA ASP A 236 -27.19 -23.84 -0.12
C ASP A 236 -28.62 -23.46 0.28
N ARG A 237 -29.42 -23.02 -0.70
CA ARG A 237 -30.86 -22.75 -0.58
C ARG A 237 -31.22 -21.70 0.48
N VAL A 238 -30.57 -20.54 0.41
CA VAL A 238 -30.78 -19.41 1.33
C VAL A 238 -31.40 -18.24 0.58
N LEU A 239 -32.42 -17.58 1.16
CA LEU A 239 -33.08 -16.39 0.57
C LEU A 239 -33.56 -16.59 -0.88
N ALA A 240 -34.07 -17.80 -1.19
CA ALA A 240 -34.45 -18.24 -2.54
C ALA A 240 -33.30 -18.23 -3.58
N ALA A 241 -32.06 -17.99 -3.15
CA ALA A 241 -30.87 -18.23 -3.95
C ALA A 241 -30.50 -19.71 -3.90
N ASP A 242 -29.84 -20.20 -4.95
CA ASP A 242 -29.31 -21.56 -4.97
C ASP A 242 -28.17 -21.69 -3.96
N ARG A 243 -27.34 -20.65 -3.84
CA ARG A 243 -26.18 -20.62 -2.96
C ARG A 243 -25.88 -19.22 -2.44
N LEU A 244 -25.45 -19.17 -1.19
CA LEU A 244 -24.72 -18.06 -0.57
C LEU A 244 -23.29 -18.50 -0.32
N THR A 245 -22.33 -17.76 -0.88
CA THR A 245 -20.90 -17.89 -0.55
C THR A 245 -20.51 -16.78 0.39
N VAL A 246 -19.96 -17.13 1.56
CA VAL A 246 -19.40 -16.18 2.52
C VAL A 246 -17.90 -16.40 2.61
N VAL A 247 -17.13 -15.35 2.36
CA VAL A 247 -15.68 -15.32 2.55
C VAL A 247 -15.37 -14.33 3.66
N GLY A 248 -14.59 -14.74 4.64
CA GLY A 248 -14.07 -13.87 5.68
C GLY A 248 -12.56 -14.00 5.78
N GLU A 249 -11.88 -12.88 5.94
CA GLU A 249 -10.42 -12.82 6.10
C GLU A 249 -10.09 -11.96 7.32
N VAL A 250 -9.16 -12.43 8.14
CA VAL A 250 -8.52 -11.63 9.19
C VAL A 250 -7.05 -11.53 8.85
N GLY A 251 -6.53 -10.30 8.83
CA GLY A 251 -5.12 -10.02 8.57
C GLY A 251 -4.49 -9.29 9.75
N TYR A 252 -3.19 -9.54 9.96
CA TYR A 252 -2.40 -9.00 11.06
C TYR A 252 -0.99 -8.67 10.57
N ASN A 253 -0.47 -7.53 10.99
CA ASN A 253 0.90 -7.07 10.76
C ASN A 253 1.61 -6.83 12.09
N HIS A 254 2.87 -7.23 12.14
CA HIS A 254 3.81 -6.91 13.22
C HIS A 254 5.07 -6.27 12.63
N LEU A 255 5.31 -5.01 12.97
CA LEU A 255 6.49 -4.25 12.60
C LEU A 255 7.45 -4.21 13.78
N SER A 256 8.60 -4.87 13.67
CA SER A 256 9.57 -4.90 14.76
C SER A 256 10.41 -3.61 14.82
N GLY A 257 10.48 -2.99 15.99
CA GLY A 257 11.33 -1.84 16.24
C GLY A 257 10.84 -0.52 15.63
N VAL A 258 9.53 -0.37 15.42
CA VAL A 258 8.90 0.93 15.09
C VAL A 258 8.47 1.70 16.35
N ASP A 259 8.11 1.02 17.43
CA ASP A 259 7.81 1.65 18.71
C ASP A 259 9.09 2.02 19.45
N GLY A 260 9.16 3.26 19.97
CA GLY A 260 10.34 3.77 20.69
C GLY A 260 11.49 4.18 19.76
N ASP A 261 11.25 4.20 18.45
CA ASP A 261 12.11 4.91 17.50
C ASP A 261 11.80 6.40 17.59
N ASP A 262 12.82 7.24 17.52
CA ASP A 262 12.64 8.70 17.43
C ASP A 262 12.13 9.10 16.04
N LEU A 263 12.30 8.21 15.05
CA LEU A 263 11.75 8.36 13.70
C LEU A 263 10.28 7.95 13.61
N ARG A 264 9.56 8.62 12.72
CA ARG A 264 8.15 8.35 12.43
C ARG A 264 8.00 7.73 11.05
N TYR A 265 7.14 6.73 10.93
CA TYR A 265 6.95 5.96 9.70
C TYR A 265 5.53 6.10 9.16
N GLY A 266 5.40 6.13 7.83
CA GLY A 266 4.11 6.28 7.16
C GLY A 266 3.45 7.63 7.41
N ARG A 267 2.11 7.62 7.51
CA ARG A 267 1.20 8.77 7.55
C ARG A 267 1.25 9.65 6.30
N ASP A 268 0.10 9.82 5.66
CA ASP A 268 0.00 10.58 4.43
C ASP A 268 0.35 12.07 4.66
N ALA A 269 0.96 12.69 3.65
CA ALA A 269 1.41 14.08 3.70
C ALA A 269 0.24 15.08 3.79
N ILE A 270 -0.98 14.71 3.39
CA ILE A 270 -2.16 15.57 3.54
C ILE A 270 -2.44 15.98 4.99
N TYR A 271 -1.99 15.17 5.97
CA TYR A 271 -2.11 15.45 7.40
C TYR A 271 -0.97 16.31 7.95
N GLY A 272 0.03 16.64 7.12
CA GLY A 272 1.17 17.47 7.48
C GLY A 272 2.15 16.82 8.47
N ILE A 273 2.93 17.65 9.15
CA ILE A 273 3.93 17.19 10.14
C ILE A 273 3.26 16.85 11.47
N GLY A 274 3.84 15.89 12.20
CA GLY A 274 3.34 15.49 13.52
C GLY A 274 3.87 16.38 14.64
N GLU A 275 3.56 16.01 15.87
CA GLU A 275 4.04 16.73 17.06
C GLU A 275 5.56 16.97 17.05
N LEU A 276 5.97 18.15 17.52
CA LEU A 276 7.37 18.54 17.70
C LEU A 276 7.66 18.82 19.18
N PRO A 277 8.93 18.78 19.63
CA PRO A 277 9.29 19.08 21.02
C PRO A 277 8.74 20.41 21.52
N ASN A 278 8.74 21.44 20.67
CA ASN A 278 7.94 22.66 20.86
C ASN A 278 6.73 22.62 19.93
N ASN A 279 5.64 22.02 20.40
CA ASN A 279 4.47 21.79 19.56
C ASN A 279 3.73 23.08 19.12
N ALA A 280 4.03 24.23 19.74
CA ALA A 280 3.54 25.53 19.26
C ALA A 280 4.10 25.87 17.86
N LEU A 281 5.28 25.36 17.51
CA LEU A 281 5.84 25.53 16.17
C LEU A 281 5.08 24.68 15.13
N CYS A 282 4.69 23.46 15.50
CA CYS A 282 3.86 22.64 14.62
C CYS A 282 2.53 23.32 14.36
N THR A 283 1.79 23.67 15.41
CA THR A 283 0.44 24.23 15.28
C THR A 283 0.41 25.65 14.69
N GLY A 284 1.43 26.46 14.99
CA GLY A 284 1.48 27.88 14.64
C GLY A 284 2.26 28.21 13.37
N ALA A 285 3.07 27.30 12.83
CA ALA A 285 3.93 27.60 11.68
C ALA A 285 4.05 26.48 10.64
N LEU A 286 4.18 25.22 11.06
CA LEU A 286 4.52 24.11 10.15
C LEU A 286 3.32 23.26 9.70
N ASN A 287 2.21 23.29 10.44
CA ASN A 287 0.98 22.58 10.10
C ASN A 287 -0.27 23.43 10.42
N VAL A 288 -0.24 24.71 10.03
CA VAL A 288 -1.30 25.69 10.34
C VAL A 288 -2.65 25.31 9.72
N ALA A 289 -2.65 24.59 8.61
CA ALA A 289 -3.88 24.11 7.97
C ALA A 289 -4.53 22.95 8.75
N ASN A 290 -3.71 22.13 9.44
CA ASN A 290 -4.17 20.96 10.19
C ASN A 290 -3.55 20.94 11.60
N PRO A 291 -3.76 21.98 12.44
CA PRO A 291 -3.09 22.09 13.73
C PRO A 291 -3.48 20.97 14.69
N GLN A 292 -4.63 20.34 14.50
CA GLN A 292 -5.06 19.18 15.27
C GLN A 292 -4.19 17.93 15.00
N GLU A 293 -3.51 17.85 13.84
CA GLU A 293 -2.67 16.70 13.45
C GLU A 293 -1.22 16.82 13.94
N CYS A 294 -0.92 17.88 14.68
CA CYS A 294 0.29 18.07 15.48
C CYS A 294 0.30 17.17 16.73
N ASN A 295 0.16 15.88 16.50
CA ASN A 295 0.12 14.83 17.52
C ASN A 295 0.92 13.61 17.02
N SER A 296 0.96 12.55 17.82
CA SER A 296 1.72 11.31 17.54
C SER A 296 0.92 10.18 16.88
N HIS A 297 -0.33 10.42 16.47
CA HIS A 297 -1.21 9.42 15.86
C HIS A 297 -1.08 9.39 14.33
N GLY A 298 -1.56 8.31 13.72
CA GLY A 298 -1.56 8.10 12.26
C GLY A 298 -0.24 7.55 11.70
N PHE A 299 0.81 7.51 12.51
CA PHE A 299 2.09 6.88 12.16
C PHE A 299 2.04 5.38 12.43
N TYR A 300 2.89 4.61 11.74
CA TYR A 300 2.92 3.16 11.88
C TYR A 300 3.13 2.72 13.33
N THR A 301 2.32 1.76 13.75
CA THR A 301 2.36 1.13 15.06
C THR A 301 2.99 -0.25 14.95
N ARG A 302 3.54 -0.78 16.06
CA ARG A 302 4.10 -2.14 16.07
C ARG A 302 3.14 -3.21 15.61
N ASN A 303 1.87 -3.11 15.97
CA ASN A 303 0.86 -4.07 15.55
C ASN A 303 -0.25 -3.33 14.82
N SER A 304 -0.78 -3.94 13.76
CA SER A 304 -2.00 -3.49 13.12
C SER A 304 -2.79 -4.68 12.57
N TRP A 305 -4.11 -4.60 12.59
CA TRP A 305 -4.97 -5.69 12.13
C TRP A 305 -6.32 -5.21 11.63
N GLY A 306 -6.94 -6.05 10.82
CA GLY A 306 -8.24 -5.78 10.24
C GLY A 306 -8.90 -7.05 9.74
N TYR A 307 -10.14 -6.92 9.29
CA TYR A 307 -10.86 -8.01 8.67
C TYR A 307 -11.62 -7.55 7.42
N ARG A 308 -11.89 -8.51 6.55
CA ARG A 308 -12.65 -8.37 5.32
C ARG A 308 -13.75 -9.43 5.30
N LEU A 309 -14.94 -9.08 4.86
CA LEU A 309 -16.05 -9.99 4.68
C LEU A 309 -16.64 -9.79 3.29
N ARG A 310 -17.01 -10.87 2.61
CA ARG A 310 -17.72 -10.82 1.35
C ARG A 310 -18.83 -11.86 1.32
N GLY A 311 -20.03 -11.44 0.99
CA GLY A 311 -21.18 -12.30 0.73
C GLY A 311 -21.60 -12.21 -0.73
N ILE A 312 -21.83 -13.36 -1.37
CA ILE A 312 -22.31 -13.43 -2.75
C ILE A 312 -23.47 -14.42 -2.79
N LEU A 313 -24.64 -13.96 -3.23
CA LEU A 313 -25.78 -14.84 -3.51
C LEU A 313 -25.78 -15.20 -5.00
N GLU A 314 -26.21 -16.40 -5.34
CA GLU A 314 -26.34 -16.85 -6.72
C GLU A 314 -27.79 -17.20 -7.04
N TYR A 315 -28.39 -16.43 -7.93
CA TYR A 315 -29.73 -16.66 -8.48
C TYR A 315 -29.60 -17.05 -9.96
N PRO A 316 -29.65 -18.35 -10.28
CA PRO A 316 -29.59 -18.77 -11.67
C PRO A 316 -30.91 -18.52 -12.39
N ASN A 317 -30.81 -18.20 -13.69
CA ASN A 317 -31.94 -18.07 -14.60
C ASN A 317 -33.14 -17.27 -14.03
N VAL A 318 -32.86 -16.10 -13.46
CA VAL A 318 -33.88 -15.22 -12.87
C VAL A 318 -34.89 -14.79 -13.92
N PHE A 319 -34.39 -14.42 -15.11
CA PHE A 319 -35.22 -14.11 -16.27
C PHE A 319 -34.45 -14.40 -17.55
N ALA A 320 -35.12 -14.99 -18.54
CA ALA A 320 -34.60 -15.18 -19.89
C ALA A 320 -33.17 -15.79 -19.99
N GLY A 321 -32.76 -16.65 -19.05
CA GLY A 321 -31.41 -17.23 -19.02
C GLY A 321 -30.34 -16.37 -18.35
N VAL A 322 -30.70 -15.23 -17.76
CA VAL A 322 -29.79 -14.35 -17.02
C VAL A 322 -29.63 -14.84 -15.58
N ASN A 323 -28.38 -15.02 -15.18
CA ASN A 323 -27.98 -15.30 -13.80
C ASN A 323 -27.68 -13.97 -13.09
N LEU A 324 -28.16 -13.80 -11.86
CA LEU A 324 -27.87 -12.61 -11.05
C LEU A 324 -27.07 -13.00 -9.81
N LYS A 325 -26.07 -12.19 -9.49
CA LYS A 325 -25.21 -12.36 -8.31
C LYS A 325 -25.11 -11.07 -7.50
N PRO A 326 -26.11 -10.76 -6.67
CA PRO A 326 -25.98 -9.66 -5.74
C PRO A 326 -24.88 -9.99 -4.72
N ASN A 327 -24.05 -8.99 -4.44
CA ASN A 327 -22.90 -9.15 -3.57
C ASN A 327 -22.71 -7.95 -2.64
N LEU A 328 -22.12 -8.23 -1.48
CA LEU A 328 -21.74 -7.24 -0.49
C LEU A 328 -20.33 -7.54 -0.02
N ALA A 329 -19.46 -6.54 -0.02
CA ALA A 329 -18.15 -6.59 0.59
C ALA A 329 -18.06 -5.55 1.71
N TRP A 330 -17.38 -5.93 2.78
CA TRP A 330 -17.14 -5.10 3.96
C TRP A 330 -15.66 -5.19 4.32
N SER A 331 -15.06 -4.04 4.64
CA SER A 331 -13.72 -3.96 5.18
C SER A 331 -13.68 -3.10 6.44
N HIS A 332 -12.89 -3.52 7.41
CA HIS A 332 -12.60 -2.72 8.59
C HIS A 332 -11.17 -2.97 9.06
N ASP A 333 -10.40 -1.89 9.12
CA ASP A 333 -9.08 -1.83 9.73
C ASP A 333 -9.28 -1.43 11.18
N VAL A 334 -9.10 -2.38 12.09
CA VAL A 334 -9.64 -2.25 13.45
C VAL A 334 -8.72 -1.42 14.33
N GLU A 335 -7.43 -1.74 14.31
CA GLU A 335 -6.46 -1.13 15.21
C GLU A 335 -5.09 -1.06 14.54
N GLY A 336 -4.38 0.04 14.82
CA GLY A 336 -3.01 0.27 14.38
C GLY A 336 -2.89 0.78 12.95
N TYR A 337 -1.73 1.35 12.66
CA TYR A 337 -1.35 1.84 11.34
C TYR A 337 -0.17 1.02 10.83
N GLY A 338 -0.19 0.69 9.55
CA GLY A 338 0.89 -0.03 8.90
C GLY A 338 0.73 -0.02 7.38
N PRO A 339 1.60 -0.72 6.64
CA PRO A 339 1.54 -0.74 5.19
C PRO A 339 0.20 -1.21 4.60
N ASN A 340 -0.57 -2.01 5.34
CA ASN A 340 -1.85 -2.57 4.87
C ASN A 340 -3.09 -2.06 5.62
N PHE A 341 -2.92 -1.37 6.75
CA PHE A 341 -4.00 -1.08 7.68
C PHE A 341 -3.95 0.38 8.10
N SER A 342 -5.10 1.06 8.06
CA SER A 342 -5.31 2.39 8.61
C SER A 342 -6.39 2.33 9.69
N GLU A 343 -6.00 2.47 10.95
CA GLU A 343 -6.92 2.33 12.09
C GLU A 343 -8.26 3.07 11.90
N GLY A 344 -9.35 2.34 12.13
CA GLY A 344 -10.73 2.83 12.03
C GLY A 344 -11.26 2.96 10.60
N ALA A 345 -10.43 2.79 9.57
CA ALA A 345 -10.84 2.87 8.17
C ALA A 345 -11.80 1.72 7.84
N LYS A 346 -12.91 2.06 7.19
CA LYS A 346 -13.93 1.11 6.76
C LYS A 346 -14.28 1.36 5.30
N ALA A 347 -14.78 0.31 4.67
CA ALA A 347 -15.46 0.45 3.40
C ALA A 347 -16.59 -0.57 3.30
N VAL A 348 -17.63 -0.19 2.57
CA VAL A 348 -18.69 -1.11 2.16
C VAL A 348 -18.87 -1.01 0.65
N SER A 349 -18.97 -2.15 -0.02
CA SER A 349 -19.28 -2.22 -1.44
C SER A 349 -20.51 -3.08 -1.64
N VAL A 350 -21.50 -2.54 -2.33
CA VAL A 350 -22.71 -3.27 -2.72
C VAL A 350 -22.74 -3.35 -4.23
N GLY A 351 -22.94 -4.56 -4.76
CA GLY A 351 -22.89 -4.81 -6.19
C GLY A 351 -23.96 -5.79 -6.66
N LEU A 352 -24.21 -5.74 -7.96
CA LEU A 352 -25.00 -6.71 -8.70
C LEU A 352 -24.26 -7.08 -9.98
N ASP A 353 -23.89 -8.35 -10.09
CA ASP A 353 -23.37 -8.91 -11.33
C ASP A 353 -24.48 -9.66 -12.06
N ALA A 354 -24.48 -9.56 -13.39
CA ALA A 354 -25.36 -10.28 -14.29
C ALA A 354 -24.51 -11.04 -15.32
N ASP A 355 -24.86 -12.30 -15.54
CA ASP A 355 -24.26 -13.14 -16.57
C ASP A 355 -25.35 -13.71 -17.47
N TYR A 356 -25.16 -13.59 -18.79
CA TYR A 356 -26.01 -14.22 -19.79
C TYR A 356 -25.20 -15.19 -20.64
N GLN A 357 -25.48 -16.49 -20.44
CA GLN A 357 -24.89 -17.60 -21.18
C GLN A 357 -23.35 -17.62 -21.17
N ASN A 358 -22.69 -17.13 -20.12
CA ASN A 358 -21.23 -16.96 -20.05
C ASN A 358 -20.61 -16.14 -21.22
N THR A 359 -21.46 -15.45 -21.99
CA THR A 359 -21.06 -14.69 -23.18
C THR A 359 -21.07 -13.19 -22.89
N TYR A 360 -22.11 -12.72 -22.19
CA TYR A 360 -22.26 -11.33 -21.83
C TYR A 360 -22.26 -11.19 -20.32
N THR A 361 -21.37 -10.36 -19.81
CA THR A 361 -21.31 -10.02 -18.38
C THR A 361 -21.60 -8.54 -18.22
N ALA A 362 -22.32 -8.20 -17.16
CA ALA A 362 -22.52 -6.83 -16.74
C ALA A 362 -22.37 -6.75 -15.22
N SER A 363 -21.75 -5.69 -14.72
CA SER A 363 -21.72 -5.42 -13.29
C SER A 363 -22.00 -3.96 -13.00
N ILE A 364 -22.67 -3.73 -11.87
CA ILE A 364 -22.80 -2.42 -11.26
C ILE A 364 -22.45 -2.55 -9.78
N SER A 365 -21.63 -1.63 -9.27
CA SER A 365 -21.32 -1.55 -7.85
C SER A 365 -21.19 -0.12 -7.38
N TYR A 366 -21.48 0.09 -6.10
CA TYR A 366 -21.20 1.30 -5.37
C TYR A 366 -20.30 0.97 -4.20
N THR A 367 -19.23 1.74 -4.02
CA THR A 367 -18.30 1.61 -2.90
C THR A 367 -18.25 2.91 -2.12
N ASP A 368 -18.39 2.78 -0.81
CA ASP A 368 -18.40 3.85 0.19
C ASP A 368 -17.23 3.64 1.15
N PHE A 369 -16.36 4.63 1.29
CA PHE A 369 -15.25 4.64 2.24
C PHE A 369 -15.61 5.57 3.39
N PHE A 370 -15.40 5.11 4.62
CA PHE A 370 -15.74 5.92 5.79
C PHE A 370 -14.90 5.55 7.01
N GLY A 371 -14.75 6.50 7.93
CA GLY A 371 -14.01 6.29 9.17
C GLY A 371 -12.49 6.23 9.00
N GLY A 372 -11.81 6.21 10.14
CA GLY A 372 -10.36 6.36 10.25
C GLY A 372 -9.96 7.82 10.13
N ASN A 373 -9.27 8.35 11.15
CA ASN A 373 -8.89 9.77 11.18
C ASN A 373 -7.81 10.08 10.13
N TYR A 374 -6.89 9.13 9.90
CA TYR A 374 -5.78 9.25 8.95
C TYR A 374 -5.99 8.42 7.68
N ASN A 375 -7.24 8.35 7.21
CA ASN A 375 -7.63 7.64 5.99
C ASN A 375 -7.70 8.59 4.78
N PRO A 376 -6.73 8.56 3.85
CA PRO A 376 -6.66 9.50 2.72
C PRO A 376 -7.69 9.21 1.61
N ILE A 377 -8.43 8.11 1.69
CA ILE A 377 -9.45 7.71 0.70
C ILE A 377 -10.88 7.81 1.24
N ASN A 378 -11.06 8.38 2.44
CA ASN A 378 -12.34 8.48 3.15
C ASN A 378 -13.44 9.27 2.42
N ASP A 379 -13.09 10.05 1.39
CA ASP A 379 -14.01 10.88 0.61
C ASP A 379 -14.07 10.44 -0.87
N ARG A 380 -13.59 9.24 -1.18
CA ARG A 380 -13.40 8.75 -2.56
C ARG A 380 -14.41 7.70 -2.98
N ASP A 381 -15.67 7.92 -2.60
CA ASP A 381 -16.77 7.04 -2.97
C ASP A 381 -16.98 7.02 -4.48
N PHE A 382 -17.34 5.86 -5.04
CA PHE A 382 -17.52 5.74 -6.48
C PHE A 382 -18.58 4.71 -6.88
N LEU A 383 -19.18 4.96 -8.04
CA LEU A 383 -19.99 3.99 -8.79
C LEU A 383 -19.13 3.39 -9.89
N ALA A 384 -19.10 2.06 -10.00
CA ALA A 384 -18.48 1.35 -11.11
C ALA A 384 -19.55 0.61 -11.92
N VAL A 385 -19.42 0.69 -13.25
CA VAL A 385 -20.24 -0.04 -14.20
C VAL A 385 -19.32 -0.70 -15.20
N SER A 386 -19.49 -2.00 -15.43
CA SER A 386 -18.72 -2.73 -16.42
C SER A 386 -19.62 -3.59 -17.30
N PHE A 387 -19.18 -3.82 -18.54
CA PHE A 387 -19.81 -4.71 -19.50
C PHE A 387 -18.73 -5.46 -20.25
N GLY A 388 -18.85 -6.79 -20.30
CA GLY A 388 -17.90 -7.68 -20.94
C GLY A 388 -18.58 -8.58 -21.97
N VAL A 389 -17.83 -8.91 -23.03
CA VAL A 389 -18.23 -9.89 -24.05
C VAL A 389 -17.08 -10.88 -24.22
N ASN A 390 -17.38 -12.17 -24.09
CA ASN A 390 -16.44 -13.25 -24.34
C ASN A 390 -16.69 -13.84 -25.74
N PHE A 391 -15.64 -14.02 -26.54
CA PHE A 391 -15.71 -14.44 -27.95
C PHE A 391 -14.88 -15.68 -28.26
#